data_AF-A0A1C6JQ19-F1
#
_entry.id   AF-A0A1C6JQ19-F1
#
_cell.length_a   1.000
_cell.length_b   1.000
_cell.length_c   1.000
_cell.angle_alpha   90.00
_cell.angle_beta   90.00
_cell.angle_gamma   90.00
#
_symmetry.space_group_name_H-M   'P 1'
#
loop_
_entity.id
_entity.type
_entity.pdbx_description
1 polymer ?
#
loop_
_entity_poly.entity_id
_entity_poly.type
_entity_poly.pdbx_seq_one_letter_code
_entity_poly.pdbx_strand_id
1 'polypeptide(L)'
;MKKFLSAILSFAMIFALSIPAFAADITVAPTETVTNEYQSMLELQKISNATLAAEGYTPSEIETIRNTDQIFDDHIALLNTLSDNSLQTAGYTVDQIRGIRNYDPDSATVNEKVALSAECVTTSTIDNYTGTTGRVTSEFEWVGVPAFKMTDILITAWNNWQITGKSANIKYSHINGTEPSYWQSPTYQKPESGMTSYGSGYSYNAALQDNYFYASEGYSIFVLSRQSSSHLETISRVSHQQGIATLNYSISSGFDIGISIGRKLLGDGHDETPA
;
A
#
# COMPACT_ATOMS: atom_id res chain seq x y z
N MET A 1 35.49 -24.87 -56.30
CA MET A 1 34.42 -23.89 -55.98
C MET A 1 33.46 -24.37 -54.88
N LYS A 2 32.94 -25.61 -54.91
CA LYS A 2 32.01 -26.12 -53.87
C LYS A 2 32.56 -26.09 -52.43
N LYS A 3 33.84 -26.43 -52.24
CA LYS A 3 34.51 -26.41 -50.92
C LYS A 3 34.77 -25.00 -50.37
N PHE A 4 34.98 -24.02 -51.26
CA PHE A 4 35.17 -22.61 -50.90
C PHE A 4 33.84 -21.95 -50.51
N LEU A 5 32.76 -22.28 -51.23
CA LEU A 5 31.42 -21.80 -50.91
C LEU A 5 30.92 -22.32 -49.55
N SER A 6 31.22 -23.59 -49.23
CA SER A 6 30.88 -24.17 -47.93
C SER A 6 31.61 -23.50 -46.77
N ALA A 7 32.89 -23.12 -46.95
CA ALA A 7 33.66 -22.43 -45.92
C ALA A 7 33.13 -21.01 -45.65
N ILE A 8 32.71 -20.29 -46.69
CA ILE A 8 32.10 -18.96 -46.56
C ILE A 8 30.75 -19.06 -45.85
N LEU A 9 29.94 -20.08 -46.16
CA LEU A 9 28.63 -20.28 -45.53
C LEU A 9 28.76 -20.64 -44.03
N SER A 10 29.75 -21.48 -43.67
CA SER A 10 30.04 -21.82 -42.27
C SER A 10 30.58 -20.62 -41.48
N PHE A 11 31.37 -19.75 -42.11
CA PHE A 11 31.89 -18.55 -41.45
C PHE A 11 30.79 -17.49 -41.24
N ALA A 12 29.83 -17.39 -42.18
CA ALA A 12 28.67 -16.50 -42.04
C ALA A 12 27.72 -16.94 -40.91
N MET A 13 27.58 -18.24 -40.63
CA MET A 13 26.76 -18.73 -39.50
C MET A 13 27.37 -18.41 -38.13
N ILE A 14 28.70 -18.38 -38.00
CA ILE A 14 29.36 -18.10 -36.70
C ILE A 14 29.13 -16.64 -36.28
N PHE A 15 29.07 -15.70 -37.24
CA PHE A 15 28.76 -14.30 -36.96
C PHE A 15 27.26 -14.01 -36.75
N ALA A 16 26.37 -14.90 -37.19
CA ALA A 16 24.93 -14.74 -36.98
C ALA A 16 24.47 -15.13 -35.56
N LEU A 17 25.30 -15.87 -34.81
CA LEU A 17 24.97 -16.36 -33.46
C LEU A 17 25.52 -15.48 -32.32
N SER A 18 26.21 -14.39 -32.64
CA SER A 18 26.83 -13.51 -31.64
C SER A 18 26.05 -12.23 -31.37
N ILE A 19 24.73 -12.20 -31.61
CA ILE A 19 23.90 -11.11 -31.12
C ILE A 19 23.75 -11.32 -29.60
N PRO A 20 24.28 -10.42 -28.75
CA PRO A 20 23.92 -10.44 -27.35
C PRO A 20 22.41 -10.18 -27.29
N ALA A 21 21.65 -11.19 -26.88
CA ALA A 21 20.28 -10.98 -26.47
C ALA A 21 20.34 -10.21 -25.15
N PHE A 22 20.27 -8.88 -25.22
CA PHE A 22 19.94 -8.10 -24.05
C PHE A 22 18.53 -8.52 -23.65
N ALA A 23 18.41 -9.26 -22.54
CA ALA A 23 17.13 -9.38 -21.87
C ALA A 23 16.71 -7.94 -21.54
N ALA A 24 15.64 -7.47 -22.19
CA ALA A 24 14.99 -6.26 -21.72
C ALA A 24 14.57 -6.54 -20.28
N ASP A 25 14.98 -5.70 -19.33
CA ASP A 25 14.40 -5.71 -18.00
C ASP A 25 12.89 -5.62 -18.19
N ILE A 26 12.18 -6.66 -17.76
CA ILE A 26 10.73 -6.66 -17.77
C ILE A 26 10.33 -5.65 -16.69
N THR A 27 10.19 -4.38 -17.08
CA THR A 27 9.51 -3.39 -16.27
C THR A 27 8.03 -3.72 -16.32
N VAL A 28 7.59 -4.54 -15.35
CA VAL A 28 6.15 -4.72 -15.08
C VAL A 28 5.62 -3.35 -14.70
N ALA A 29 4.55 -2.90 -15.37
CA ALA A 29 3.93 -1.63 -15.04
C ALA A 29 3.49 -1.64 -13.56
N PRO A 30 3.71 -0.55 -12.81
CA PRO A 30 3.29 -0.47 -11.41
C PRO A 30 1.80 -0.74 -11.28
N THR A 31 1.42 -1.55 -10.28
CA THR A 31 0.03 -1.65 -9.86
C THR A 31 -0.27 -0.47 -8.96
N GLU A 32 -1.18 0.42 -9.38
CA GLU A 32 -1.61 1.59 -8.61
C GLU A 32 -2.99 1.35 -7.99
N THR A 33 -3.16 1.77 -6.74
CA THR A 33 -4.45 1.81 -6.04
C THR A 33 -4.64 3.17 -5.41
N VAL A 34 -5.88 3.69 -5.45
CA VAL A 34 -6.25 4.95 -4.81
C VAL A 34 -7.32 4.64 -3.75
N THR A 35 -7.11 5.12 -2.53
CA THR A 35 -8.03 4.95 -1.41
C THR A 35 -8.45 6.30 -0.85
N ASN A 36 -9.73 6.64 -0.94
CA ASN A 36 -10.29 7.80 -0.26
C ASN A 36 -10.48 7.48 1.23
N GLU A 37 -9.97 8.35 2.10
CA GLU A 37 -9.91 8.10 3.54
C GLU A 37 -11.30 8.09 4.19
N TYR A 38 -12.11 9.11 3.92
CA TYR A 38 -13.43 9.23 4.52
C TYR A 38 -14.35 8.09 4.08
N GLN A 39 -14.32 7.69 2.81
CA GLN A 39 -15.03 6.49 2.34
C GLN A 39 -14.59 5.22 3.08
N SER A 40 -13.28 5.07 3.31
CA SER A 40 -12.74 3.91 4.05
C SER A 40 -13.26 3.86 5.49
N MET A 41 -13.38 5.02 6.15
CA MET A 41 -13.97 5.11 7.48
C MET A 41 -15.47 4.79 7.49
N LEU A 42 -16.23 5.19 6.46
CA LEU A 42 -17.63 4.80 6.32
C LEU A 42 -17.81 3.28 6.18
N GLU A 43 -16.88 2.59 5.51
CA GLU A 43 -16.90 1.12 5.45
C GLU A 43 -16.60 0.50 6.82
N LEU A 44 -15.62 1.03 7.57
CA LEU A 44 -15.33 0.58 8.93
C LEU A 44 -16.49 0.83 9.91
N GLN A 45 -17.29 1.87 9.69
CA GLN A 45 -18.49 2.14 10.48
C GLN A 45 -19.55 1.05 10.37
N LYS A 46 -19.59 0.31 9.26
CA LYS A 46 -20.55 -0.79 9.04
C LYS A 46 -20.16 -2.06 9.81
N ILE A 47 -18.91 -2.17 10.26
CA ILE A 47 -18.39 -3.33 11.00
C ILE A 47 -18.75 -3.18 12.49
N SER A 48 -19.20 -4.25 13.15
CA SER A 48 -19.58 -4.20 14.57
C SER A 48 -18.38 -3.96 15.49
N ASN A 49 -18.58 -3.34 16.68
CA ASN A 49 -17.50 -3.13 17.65
C ASN A 49 -16.84 -4.45 18.08
N ALA A 50 -17.63 -5.53 18.22
CA ALA A 50 -17.11 -6.84 18.60
C ALA A 50 -16.19 -7.42 17.51
N THR A 51 -16.56 -7.24 16.24
CA THR A 51 -15.74 -7.64 15.09
C THR A 51 -14.46 -6.80 15.04
N LEU A 52 -14.55 -5.47 15.14
CA LEU A 52 -13.38 -4.59 15.18
C LEU A 52 -12.43 -4.95 16.34
N ALA A 53 -12.97 -5.20 17.54
CA ALA A 53 -12.15 -5.62 18.68
C ALA A 53 -11.47 -6.98 18.44
N ALA A 54 -12.17 -7.94 17.82
CA ALA A 54 -11.60 -9.23 17.43
C ALA A 54 -10.52 -9.09 16.34
N GLU A 55 -10.66 -8.07 15.49
CA GLU A 55 -9.68 -7.65 14.49
C GLU A 55 -8.54 -6.81 15.10
N GLY A 56 -8.56 -6.51 16.40
CA GLY A 56 -7.46 -5.86 17.11
C GLY A 56 -7.55 -4.34 17.20
N TYR A 57 -8.67 -3.72 16.80
CA TYR A 57 -8.92 -2.31 17.05
C TYR A 57 -9.00 -2.04 18.55
N THR A 58 -8.23 -1.06 19.02
CA THR A 58 -8.28 -0.62 20.41
C THR A 58 -9.60 0.11 20.68
N PRO A 59 -10.05 0.22 21.94
CA PRO A 59 -11.25 0.97 22.27
C PRO A 59 -11.25 2.41 21.76
N SER A 60 -10.10 3.10 21.80
CA SER A 60 -9.96 4.48 21.29
C SER A 60 -10.04 4.57 19.77
N GLU A 61 -9.53 3.55 19.06
CA GLU A 61 -9.67 3.44 17.61
C GLU A 61 -11.11 3.13 17.20
N ILE A 62 -11.82 2.27 17.93
CA ILE A 62 -13.25 2.03 17.72
C ILE A 62 -14.05 3.31 17.95
N GLU A 63 -13.72 4.06 19.00
CA GLU A 63 -14.32 5.38 19.25
C GLU A 63 -14.07 6.35 18.09
N THR A 64 -12.85 6.38 17.55
CA THR A 64 -12.50 7.14 16.35
C THR A 64 -13.40 6.77 15.16
N ILE A 65 -13.59 5.47 14.90
CA ILE A 65 -14.46 4.99 13.83
C ILE A 65 -15.92 5.38 14.08
N ARG A 66 -16.40 5.37 15.32
CA ARG A 66 -17.79 5.75 15.63
C ARG A 66 -18.02 7.25 15.55
N ASN A 67 -16.97 8.06 15.71
CA ASN A 67 -17.02 9.51 15.67
C ASN A 67 -16.46 10.09 14.36
N THR A 68 -16.47 9.32 13.25
CA THR A 68 -15.91 9.73 11.94
C THR A 68 -16.34 11.12 11.51
N ASP A 69 -17.64 11.43 11.61
CA ASP A 69 -18.17 12.72 11.16
C ASP A 69 -17.60 13.88 11.96
N GLN A 70 -17.66 13.81 13.29
CA GLN A 70 -17.14 14.87 14.14
C GLN A 70 -15.64 15.07 13.95
N ILE A 71 -14.88 13.97 13.85
CA ILE A 71 -13.42 14.03 13.65
C ILE A 71 -13.09 14.66 12.29
N PHE A 72 -13.86 14.34 11.26
CA PHE A 72 -13.70 14.96 9.95
C PHE A 72 -14.04 16.46 9.99
N ASP A 73 -15.12 16.84 10.66
CA ASP A 73 -15.54 18.23 10.79
C ASP A 73 -14.48 19.07 11.53
N ASP A 74 -13.94 18.54 12.64
CA ASP A 74 -12.84 19.15 13.39
C ASP A 74 -11.57 19.26 12.53
N HIS A 75 -11.31 18.26 11.70
CA HIS A 75 -10.18 18.25 10.77
C HIS A 75 -10.33 19.35 9.70
N ILE A 76 -11.50 19.51 9.08
CA ILE A 76 -11.72 20.59 8.11
C ILE A 76 -11.59 21.96 8.79
N ALA A 77 -12.08 22.11 10.04
CA ALA A 77 -11.89 23.34 10.80
C ALA A 77 -10.40 23.65 11.01
N LEU A 78 -9.57 22.65 11.32
CA LEU A 78 -8.12 22.79 11.39
C LEU A 78 -7.50 23.21 10.05
N LEU A 79 -7.83 22.52 8.96
CA LEU A 79 -7.35 22.90 7.62
C LEU A 79 -7.75 24.33 7.25
N ASN A 80 -8.92 24.77 7.73
CA ASN A 80 -9.40 26.12 7.49
C ASN A 80 -8.53 27.20 8.16
N THR A 81 -7.72 26.84 9.15
CA THR A 81 -6.73 27.75 9.77
C THR A 81 -5.42 27.84 9.00
N LEU A 82 -5.13 26.89 8.09
CA LEU A 82 -3.89 26.84 7.32
C LEU A 82 -3.94 27.80 6.13
N SER A 83 -2.78 28.25 5.67
CA SER A 83 -2.70 29.09 4.45
C SER A 83 -3.02 28.29 3.19
N ASP A 84 -3.55 28.94 2.16
CA ASP A 84 -3.78 28.30 0.85
C ASP A 84 -2.48 27.70 0.28
N ASN A 85 -1.33 28.34 0.52
CA ASN A 85 -0.04 27.82 0.07
C ASN A 85 0.34 26.51 0.80
N SER A 86 0.09 26.44 2.12
CA SER A 86 0.30 25.22 2.90
C SER A 86 -0.61 24.09 2.40
N LEU A 87 -1.89 24.39 2.13
CA LEU A 87 -2.84 23.41 1.59
C LEU A 87 -2.44 22.93 0.19
N GLN A 88 -2.01 23.83 -0.70
CA GLN A 88 -1.51 23.45 -2.02
C GLN A 88 -0.25 22.57 -1.94
N THR A 89 0.66 22.89 -1.02
CA THR A 89 1.86 22.09 -0.77
C THR A 89 1.51 20.70 -0.25
N ALA A 90 0.44 20.57 0.53
CA ALA A 90 -0.09 19.29 0.99
C ALA A 90 -0.88 18.51 -0.08
N GLY A 91 -1.07 19.06 -1.29
CA GLY A 91 -1.71 18.38 -2.41
C GLY A 91 -3.17 18.76 -2.66
N TYR A 92 -3.77 19.67 -1.87
CA TYR A 92 -5.15 20.10 -2.11
C TYR A 92 -5.27 20.94 -3.39
N THR A 93 -6.28 20.60 -4.20
CA THR A 93 -6.63 21.38 -5.39
C THR A 93 -7.30 22.71 -5.02
N VAL A 94 -7.32 23.67 -5.96
CA VAL A 94 -7.99 24.98 -5.76
C VAL A 94 -9.47 24.81 -5.41
N ASP A 95 -10.15 23.82 -5.99
CA ASP A 95 -11.56 23.56 -5.72
C ASP A 95 -11.77 22.93 -4.33
N GLN A 96 -10.90 22.00 -3.91
CA GLN A 96 -10.91 21.48 -2.54
C GLN A 96 -10.64 22.57 -1.51
N ILE A 97 -9.68 23.47 -1.77
CA ILE A 97 -9.40 24.61 -0.89
C ILE A 97 -10.64 25.50 -0.78
N ARG A 98 -11.31 25.81 -1.90
CA ARG A 98 -12.57 26.57 -1.87
C ARG A 98 -13.64 25.85 -1.05
N GLY A 99 -13.74 24.52 -1.16
CA GLY A 99 -14.64 23.72 -0.35
C GLY A 99 -14.32 23.77 1.14
N ILE A 100 -13.05 23.64 1.53
CA ILE A 100 -12.57 23.79 2.93
C ILE A 100 -12.95 25.17 3.49
N ARG A 101 -12.75 26.25 2.73
CA ARG A 101 -13.04 27.63 3.17
C ARG A 101 -14.52 27.89 3.43
N ASN A 102 -15.40 27.21 2.69
CA ASN A 102 -16.86 27.38 2.76
C ASN A 102 -17.56 26.21 3.46
N TYR A 103 -16.79 25.32 4.12
CA TYR A 103 -17.34 24.15 4.77
C TYR A 103 -18.23 24.55 5.95
N ASP A 104 -19.42 23.95 5.99
CA ASP A 104 -20.38 24.09 7.08
C ASP A 104 -20.75 22.71 7.62
N PRO A 105 -20.30 22.34 8.83
CA PRO A 105 -20.55 21.01 9.38
C PRO A 105 -22.05 20.72 9.59
N ASP A 106 -22.89 21.74 9.77
CA ASP A 106 -24.33 21.56 10.00
C ASP A 106 -25.10 21.17 8.72
N SER A 107 -24.55 21.48 7.54
CA SER A 107 -25.18 21.23 6.24
C SER A 107 -24.37 20.34 5.30
N ALA A 108 -23.12 20.00 5.67
CA ALA A 108 -22.23 19.17 4.86
C ALA A 108 -22.80 17.78 4.56
N THR A 109 -22.85 17.46 3.28
CA THR A 109 -23.25 16.15 2.78
C THR A 109 -22.07 15.16 2.78
N VAL A 110 -22.38 13.86 2.77
CA VAL A 110 -21.37 12.80 2.61
C VAL A 110 -20.52 13.01 1.36
N ASN A 111 -21.11 13.44 0.24
CA ASN A 111 -20.37 13.66 -1.00
C ASN A 111 -19.38 14.81 -0.89
N GLU A 112 -19.72 15.88 -0.16
CA GLU A 112 -18.80 16.98 0.12
C GLU A 112 -17.65 16.51 1.01
N LYS A 113 -17.93 15.74 2.08
CA LYS A 113 -16.89 15.17 2.95
C LYS A 113 -15.94 14.25 2.16
N VAL A 114 -16.46 13.39 1.30
CA VAL A 114 -15.63 12.55 0.40
C VAL A 114 -14.75 13.39 -0.52
N ALA A 115 -15.29 14.45 -1.13
CA ALA A 115 -14.55 15.30 -2.07
C ALA A 115 -13.42 16.11 -1.40
N LEU A 116 -13.59 16.47 -0.12
CA LEU A 116 -12.61 17.20 0.67
C LEU A 116 -11.62 16.29 1.42
N SER A 117 -11.90 14.99 1.48
CA SER A 117 -11.05 14.01 2.15
C SER A 117 -9.75 13.77 1.39
N ALA A 118 -8.70 13.43 2.14
CA ALA A 118 -7.43 13.02 1.57
C ALA A 118 -7.56 11.67 0.85
N GLU A 119 -6.71 11.49 -0.16
CA GLU A 119 -6.58 10.23 -0.90
C GLU A 119 -5.18 9.66 -0.70
N CYS A 120 -5.10 8.36 -0.43
CA CYS A 120 -3.83 7.64 -0.38
C CYS A 120 -3.63 6.90 -1.70
N VAL A 121 -2.60 7.29 -2.43
CA VAL A 121 -2.14 6.58 -3.63
C VAL A 121 -1.11 5.56 -3.18
N THR A 122 -1.27 4.31 -3.56
CA THR A 122 -0.30 3.25 -3.28
C THR A 122 0.12 2.58 -4.58
N THR A 123 1.42 2.42 -4.78
CA THR A 123 1.99 1.72 -5.93
C THR A 123 2.73 0.46 -5.47
N SER A 124 2.80 -0.55 -6.34
CA SER A 124 3.69 -1.71 -6.16
C SER A 124 4.43 -2.02 -7.45
N THR A 125 5.73 -2.27 -7.33
CA THR A 125 6.64 -2.54 -8.45
C THR A 125 7.48 -3.78 -8.17
N ILE A 126 7.83 -4.49 -9.25
CA ILE A 126 8.76 -5.62 -9.22
C ILE A 126 10.02 -5.23 -9.98
N ASP A 127 11.17 -5.42 -9.36
CA ASP A 127 12.47 -5.27 -10.00
C ASP A 127 13.43 -6.40 -9.58
N ASN A 128 14.63 -6.43 -10.18
CA ASN A 128 15.66 -7.46 -9.91
C ASN A 128 15.14 -8.91 -10.02
N TYR A 129 14.17 -9.13 -10.92
CA TYR A 129 13.52 -10.42 -11.09
C TYR A 129 14.34 -11.36 -11.98
N THR A 130 14.59 -12.57 -11.50
CA THR A 130 15.40 -13.59 -12.19
C THR A 130 14.64 -14.89 -12.44
N GLY A 131 13.37 -14.96 -12.04
CA GLY A 131 12.58 -16.19 -11.97
C GLY A 131 12.66 -16.92 -10.63
N THR A 132 13.80 -16.85 -9.93
CA THR A 132 13.97 -17.47 -8.59
C THR A 132 14.20 -16.44 -7.49
N THR A 133 14.49 -15.20 -7.85
CA THR A 133 14.54 -14.04 -6.94
C THR A 133 13.78 -12.87 -7.53
N GLY A 134 13.31 -11.97 -6.69
CA GLY A 134 12.75 -10.68 -7.10
C GLY A 134 12.69 -9.72 -5.92
N ARG A 135 12.64 -8.43 -6.20
CA ARG A 135 12.41 -7.38 -5.21
C ARG A 135 11.07 -6.73 -5.50
N VAL A 136 10.23 -6.67 -4.48
CA VAL A 136 8.95 -5.95 -4.51
C VAL A 136 9.13 -4.66 -3.73
N THR A 137 8.85 -3.53 -4.36
CA THR A 137 8.85 -2.21 -3.72
C THR A 137 7.44 -1.66 -3.78
N SER A 138 6.89 -1.35 -2.60
CA SER A 138 5.60 -0.69 -2.47
C SER A 138 5.79 0.69 -1.89
N GLU A 139 5.07 1.67 -2.43
CA GLU A 139 5.14 3.05 -2.00
C GLU A 139 3.73 3.56 -1.74
N PHE A 140 3.58 4.49 -0.80
CA PHE A 140 2.35 5.26 -0.68
C PHE A 140 2.65 6.74 -0.56
N GLU A 141 1.69 7.55 -0.99
CA GLU A 141 1.68 9.00 -0.85
C GLU A 141 0.25 9.46 -0.54
N TRP A 142 0.13 10.35 0.44
CA TRP A 142 -1.12 11.03 0.76
C TRP A 142 -1.23 12.32 -0.05
N VAL A 143 -2.30 12.43 -0.82
CA VAL A 143 -2.75 13.66 -1.46
C VAL A 143 -3.76 14.32 -0.54
N GLY A 144 -3.32 15.37 0.14
CA GLY A 144 -4.01 15.98 1.28
C GLY A 144 -3.47 15.50 2.63
N VAL A 145 -3.96 16.11 3.70
CA VAL A 145 -3.64 15.71 5.07
C VAL A 145 -4.71 14.71 5.53
N PRO A 146 -4.35 13.49 5.95
CA PRO A 146 -5.32 12.52 6.46
C PRO A 146 -5.99 13.04 7.75
N ALA A 147 -7.28 12.80 7.93
CA ALA A 147 -8.05 13.20 9.10
C ALA A 147 -7.86 12.24 10.27
N PHE A 148 -7.77 10.92 10.02
CA PHE A 148 -7.87 9.91 11.06
C PHE A 148 -6.49 9.49 11.57
N LYS A 149 -6.34 9.50 12.90
CA LYS A 149 -5.05 9.40 13.58
C LYS A 149 -4.94 8.07 14.28
N MET A 150 -4.88 7.02 13.48
CA MET A 150 -4.82 5.63 13.96
C MET A 150 -3.42 5.07 13.78
N THR A 151 -3.20 3.84 14.26
CA THR A 151 -2.10 3.05 13.69
C THR A 151 -2.51 2.73 12.27
N ASP A 152 -1.63 2.93 11.29
CA ASP A 152 -1.83 2.55 9.89
C ASP A 152 -0.92 1.39 9.52
N ILE A 153 -1.22 0.72 8.41
CA ILE A 153 -0.40 -0.34 7.85
C ILE A 153 -0.25 -0.19 6.34
N LEU A 154 0.99 -0.26 5.85
CA LEU A 154 1.30 -0.48 4.44
C LEU A 154 1.44 -1.98 4.20
N ILE A 155 0.48 -2.56 3.48
CA ILE A 155 0.44 -3.99 3.17
C ILE A 155 0.93 -4.19 1.75
N THR A 156 1.70 -5.25 1.56
CA THR A 156 2.14 -5.70 0.24
C THR A 156 1.82 -7.17 0.13
N ALA A 157 1.06 -7.53 -0.89
CA ALA A 157 0.74 -8.89 -1.26
C ALA A 157 1.60 -9.34 -2.43
N TRP A 158 1.87 -10.64 -2.47
CA TRP A 158 2.50 -11.31 -3.61
C TRP A 158 2.02 -12.76 -3.67
N ASN A 159 2.27 -13.43 -4.80
CA ASN A 159 1.98 -14.86 -4.91
C ASN A 159 2.96 -15.69 -4.06
N ASN A 160 2.87 -17.02 -4.01
CA ASN A 160 3.62 -17.83 -3.04
C ASN A 160 5.18 -17.72 -3.11
N TRP A 161 5.79 -16.81 -2.35
CA TRP A 161 7.25 -16.59 -2.30
C TRP A 161 7.78 -16.42 -0.87
N GLN A 162 9.07 -16.74 -0.68
CA GLN A 162 9.75 -16.66 0.61
C GLN A 162 10.42 -15.30 0.82
N ILE A 163 10.20 -14.66 1.96
CA ILE A 163 10.91 -13.43 2.35
C ILE A 163 12.36 -13.77 2.74
N THR A 164 13.32 -13.08 2.11
CA THR A 164 14.77 -13.20 2.39
C THR A 164 15.41 -11.89 2.84
N GLY A 165 14.79 -10.76 2.52
CA GLY A 165 15.22 -9.43 2.95
C GLY A 165 14.02 -8.50 3.06
N LYS A 166 14.12 -7.49 3.93
CA LYS A 166 13.05 -6.53 4.14
C LYS A 166 13.58 -5.19 4.66
N SER A 167 12.99 -4.09 4.20
CA SER A 167 13.24 -2.75 4.73
C SER A 167 12.02 -1.87 4.49
N ALA A 168 11.86 -0.82 5.29
CA ALA A 168 10.80 0.16 5.11
C ALA A 168 11.18 1.46 5.81
N ASN A 169 10.66 2.58 5.33
CA ASN A 169 10.70 3.86 6.02
C ASN A 169 9.44 4.67 5.72
N ILE A 170 9.03 5.46 6.70
CA ILE A 170 7.88 6.38 6.63
C ILE A 170 8.40 7.80 6.83
N LYS A 171 7.98 8.71 5.97
CA LYS A 171 8.27 10.13 6.10
C LYS A 171 7.12 10.82 6.83
N TYR A 172 7.50 11.58 7.84
CA TYR A 172 6.62 12.42 8.62
C TYR A 172 6.81 13.88 8.21
N SER A 173 5.75 14.49 7.69
CA SER A 173 5.76 15.88 7.23
C SER A 173 4.98 16.77 8.19
N HIS A 174 5.50 17.98 8.37
CA HIS A 174 4.90 18.96 9.27
C HIS A 174 3.64 19.58 8.64
N ILE A 175 2.53 19.59 9.36
CA ILE A 175 1.23 20.02 8.80
C ILE A 175 1.22 21.47 8.30
N ASN A 176 1.98 22.37 8.93
CA ASN A 176 2.09 23.77 8.48
C ASN A 176 3.24 24.01 7.48
N GLY A 177 4.06 22.99 7.19
CA GLY A 177 5.26 23.12 6.35
C GLY A 177 6.39 23.98 6.93
N THR A 178 6.28 24.39 8.21
CA THR A 178 7.27 25.24 8.89
C THR A 178 8.50 24.49 9.41
N GLU A 179 8.41 23.17 9.56
CA GLU A 179 9.50 22.33 10.04
C GLU A 179 9.88 21.26 9.00
N PRO A 180 11.16 20.84 8.96
CA PRO A 180 11.61 19.84 8.00
C PRO A 180 10.98 18.46 8.29
N SER A 181 10.60 17.76 7.23
CA SER A 181 10.18 16.37 7.32
C SER A 181 11.34 15.46 7.73
N TYR A 182 11.02 14.32 8.35
CA TYR A 182 12.01 13.30 8.72
C TYR A 182 11.50 11.89 8.45
N TRP A 183 12.43 10.95 8.36
CA TRP A 183 12.15 9.54 8.11
C TRP A 183 12.26 8.72 9.39
N GLN A 184 11.35 7.78 9.57
CA GLN A 184 11.35 6.84 10.68
C GLN A 184 11.07 5.43 10.18
N SER A 185 11.74 4.44 10.77
CA SER A 185 11.48 3.04 10.49
C SER A 185 10.16 2.58 11.12
N PRO A 186 9.24 1.96 10.36
CA PRO A 186 8.00 1.41 10.88
C PRO A 186 8.19 0.02 11.52
N THR A 187 7.15 -0.49 12.17
CA THR A 187 7.15 -1.81 12.82
C THR A 187 6.78 -2.90 11.81
N TYR A 188 7.66 -3.87 11.63
CA TYR A 188 7.42 -5.01 10.74
C TYR A 188 6.32 -5.94 11.27
N GLN A 189 5.35 -6.26 10.41
CA GLN A 189 4.27 -7.20 10.71
C GLN A 189 4.59 -8.57 10.13
N LYS A 190 4.88 -9.52 11.02
CA LYS A 190 5.26 -10.89 10.63
C LYS A 190 4.04 -11.60 10.02
N PRO A 191 4.17 -12.22 8.83
CA PRO A 191 3.08 -13.01 8.26
C PRO A 191 2.78 -14.25 9.12
N GLU A 192 1.49 -14.58 9.23
CA GLU A 192 1.04 -15.76 9.99
C GLU A 192 1.55 -17.08 9.38
N SER A 193 1.74 -17.15 8.06
CA SER A 193 2.16 -18.34 7.33
C SER A 193 3.66 -18.68 7.41
N GLY A 194 4.45 -17.92 8.18
CA GLY A 194 5.88 -18.19 8.36
C GLY A 194 6.75 -17.69 7.21
N MET A 195 7.83 -18.41 6.89
CA MET A 195 8.82 -17.98 5.87
C MET A 195 8.23 -17.88 4.46
N THR A 196 7.23 -18.70 4.17
CA THR A 196 6.46 -18.69 2.93
C THR A 196 5.23 -17.81 3.15
N SER A 197 5.09 -16.70 2.42
CA SER A 197 4.00 -15.75 2.65
C SER A 197 3.35 -15.28 1.36
N TYR A 198 2.07 -14.92 1.48
CA TYR A 198 1.28 -14.28 0.42
C TYR A 198 1.29 -12.75 0.52
N GLY A 199 2.10 -12.24 1.44
CA GLY A 199 2.24 -10.83 1.71
C GLY A 199 2.79 -10.59 3.10
N SER A 200 3.10 -9.34 3.37
CA SER A 200 3.49 -8.84 4.67
C SER A 200 3.22 -7.33 4.71
N GLY A 201 3.54 -6.68 5.83
CA GLY A 201 3.31 -5.26 5.96
C GLY A 201 4.14 -4.61 7.04
N TYR A 202 3.99 -3.30 7.13
CA TYR A 202 4.64 -2.47 8.13
C TYR A 202 3.61 -1.53 8.74
N SER A 203 3.49 -1.57 10.06
CA SER A 203 2.60 -0.69 10.80
C SER A 203 3.34 0.56 11.31
N TYR A 204 2.67 1.69 11.30
CA TYR A 204 3.20 2.98 11.73
C TYR A 204 2.09 3.86 12.28
N ASN A 205 2.41 4.90 13.05
CA ASN A 205 1.40 5.84 13.49
C ASN A 205 1.09 6.82 12.34
N ALA A 206 -0.19 7.07 12.04
CA ALA A 206 -0.59 8.04 11.02
C ALA A 206 -0.17 9.48 11.36
N ALA A 207 0.01 9.79 12.66
CA ALA A 207 0.52 11.06 13.14
C ALA A 207 1.43 10.91 14.36
N LEU A 208 2.26 11.94 14.59
CA LEU A 208 3.19 12.05 15.71
C LEU A 208 3.06 13.43 16.38
N GLN A 209 3.48 13.50 17.65
CA GLN A 209 3.54 14.73 18.46
C GLN A 209 2.21 15.50 18.47
N ASP A 210 1.13 14.89 18.96
CA ASP A 210 -0.20 15.51 19.06
C ASP A 210 -0.65 16.21 17.75
N ASN A 211 -0.42 15.54 16.61
CA ASN A 211 -0.79 15.98 15.26
C ASN A 211 0.10 17.03 14.60
N TYR A 212 1.29 17.29 15.14
CA TYR A 212 2.24 18.20 14.52
C TYR A 212 2.84 17.64 13.21
N PHE A 213 3.01 16.32 13.15
CA PHE A 213 3.47 15.61 11.95
C PHE A 213 2.51 14.51 11.54
N TYR A 214 2.33 14.31 10.23
CA TYR A 214 1.57 13.19 9.66
C TYR A 214 2.44 12.36 8.72
N ALA A 215 2.15 11.07 8.62
CA ALA A 215 2.80 10.18 7.67
C ALA A 215 2.37 10.57 6.24
N SER A 216 3.21 11.29 5.50
CA SER A 216 2.85 11.84 4.18
C SER A 216 3.17 10.89 3.04
N GLU A 217 4.28 10.16 3.15
CA GLU A 217 4.69 9.16 2.17
C GLU A 217 5.52 8.08 2.87
N GLY A 218 5.69 6.94 2.23
CA GLY A 218 6.53 5.88 2.75
C GLY A 218 6.69 4.76 1.77
N TYR A 219 7.60 3.84 2.09
CA TYR A 219 7.85 2.68 1.26
C TYR A 219 8.14 1.43 2.08
N SER A 220 7.88 0.28 1.49
CA SER A 220 8.34 -1.03 1.94
C SER A 220 9.00 -1.78 0.79
N ILE A 221 10.06 -2.52 1.13
CA ILE A 221 10.81 -3.35 0.20
C ILE A 221 10.86 -4.76 0.76
N PHE A 222 10.50 -5.73 -0.05
CA PHE A 222 10.65 -7.15 0.23
C PHE A 222 11.52 -7.81 -0.83
N VAL A 223 12.58 -8.49 -0.39
CA VAL A 223 13.39 -9.36 -1.25
C VAL A 223 12.85 -10.77 -1.12
N LEU A 224 12.39 -11.31 -2.24
CA LEU A 224 11.68 -12.57 -2.33
C LEU A 224 12.52 -13.62 -3.06
N SER A 225 12.40 -14.87 -2.62
CA SER A 225 13.05 -16.00 -3.27
C SER A 225 12.12 -17.20 -3.43
N ARG A 226 12.42 -18.04 -4.42
CA ARG A 226 11.72 -19.30 -4.68
C ARG A 226 12.69 -20.35 -5.22
N GLN A 227 12.46 -21.60 -4.86
CA GLN A 227 13.36 -22.71 -5.22
C GLN A 227 13.40 -23.01 -6.72
N SER A 228 12.27 -22.82 -7.41
CA SER A 228 12.14 -23.02 -8.85
C SER A 228 11.66 -21.74 -9.52
N SER A 229 12.04 -21.56 -10.78
CA SER A 229 11.64 -20.42 -11.58
C SER A 229 10.11 -20.31 -11.60
N SER A 230 9.57 -19.18 -11.18
CA SER A 230 8.14 -18.94 -11.15
C SER A 230 7.83 -17.47 -11.40
N HIS A 231 6.63 -17.18 -11.87
CA HIS A 231 6.16 -15.82 -12.02
C HIS A 231 6.01 -15.13 -10.66
N LEU A 232 6.25 -13.82 -10.63
CA LEU A 232 6.05 -12.97 -9.46
C LEU A 232 5.03 -11.89 -9.82
N GLU A 233 4.04 -11.72 -8.95
CA GLU A 233 2.99 -10.71 -9.04
C GLU A 233 2.87 -10.00 -7.69
N THR A 234 2.42 -8.75 -7.70
CA THR A 234 2.28 -7.96 -6.49
C THR A 234 1.21 -6.88 -6.58
N ILE A 235 0.65 -6.55 -5.42
CA ILE A 235 -0.24 -5.42 -5.18
C ILE A 235 0.00 -4.91 -3.76
N SER A 236 -0.23 -3.62 -3.51
CA SER A 236 -0.07 -3.00 -2.20
C SER A 236 -1.24 -2.08 -1.89
N ARG A 237 -1.45 -1.81 -0.60
CA ARG A 237 -2.49 -0.88 -0.12
C ARG A 237 -2.17 -0.37 1.29
N VAL A 238 -2.53 0.88 1.57
CA VAL A 238 -2.59 1.43 2.94
C VAL A 238 -3.97 1.20 3.56
N SER A 239 -4.01 0.89 4.86
CA SER A 239 -5.23 0.82 5.64
C SER A 239 -5.03 1.38 7.04
N HIS A 240 -6.10 1.90 7.65
CA HIS A 240 -6.13 2.17 9.08
C HIS A 240 -6.10 0.83 9.82
N GLN A 241 -5.03 0.63 10.57
CA GLN A 241 -4.70 -0.42 11.51
C GLN A 241 -4.28 -1.78 10.93
N GLN A 242 -5.14 -2.44 10.16
CA GLN A 242 -4.87 -3.82 9.75
C GLN A 242 -5.39 -4.14 8.36
N GLY A 243 -4.76 -5.13 7.74
CA GLY A 243 -5.30 -5.81 6.58
C GLY A 243 -4.54 -7.11 6.35
N ILE A 244 -5.20 -8.05 5.70
CA ILE A 244 -4.65 -9.34 5.33
C ILE A 244 -4.52 -9.36 3.81
N ALA A 245 -3.29 -9.57 3.33
CA ALA A 245 -3.09 -10.02 1.96
C ALA A 245 -3.69 -11.42 1.79
N THR A 246 -4.92 -11.52 1.27
CA THR A 246 -5.58 -12.80 0.97
C THR A 246 -5.61 -13.03 -0.54
N LEU A 247 -4.87 -14.04 -1.02
CA LEU A 247 -5.10 -14.54 -2.38
C LEU A 247 -6.50 -15.12 -2.51
N ASN A 248 -7.34 -14.53 -3.36
CA ASN A 248 -8.59 -15.13 -3.78
C ASN A 248 -8.38 -15.80 -5.14
N TYR A 249 -8.60 -17.10 -5.24
CA TYR A 249 -8.58 -17.81 -6.52
C TYR A 249 -9.99 -17.80 -7.13
N SER A 250 -10.12 -17.37 -8.38
CA SER A 250 -11.34 -17.57 -9.19
C SER A 250 -10.95 -18.39 -10.42
N ILE A 251 -11.35 -19.67 -10.45
CA ILE A 251 -11.20 -20.54 -11.63
C ILE A 251 -12.28 -20.14 -12.65
N SER A 252 -12.10 -18.99 -13.29
CA SER A 252 -12.79 -18.69 -14.55
C SER A 252 -12.03 -17.79 -15.52
N SER A 253 -10.90 -17.15 -15.15
CA SER A 253 -10.14 -16.35 -16.15
C SER A 253 -8.67 -15.99 -15.88
N GLY A 254 -8.06 -16.30 -14.73
CA GLY A 254 -6.63 -15.94 -14.49
C GLY A 254 -6.21 -16.05 -13.03
N PHE A 255 -4.92 -15.80 -12.75
CA PHE A 255 -4.42 -15.58 -11.39
C PHE A 255 -4.74 -14.12 -11.01
N ASP A 256 -5.57 -13.91 -9.99
CA ASP A 256 -5.86 -12.58 -9.43
C ASP A 256 -5.37 -12.54 -7.96
N ILE A 257 -4.56 -11.55 -7.62
CA ILE A 257 -4.17 -11.29 -6.22
C ILE A 257 -5.19 -10.32 -5.61
N GLY A 258 -5.94 -10.79 -4.61
CA GLY A 258 -6.79 -9.95 -3.77
C GLY A 258 -6.03 -9.41 -2.56
N ILE A 259 -6.44 -8.23 -2.07
CA ILE A 259 -6.13 -7.77 -0.71
C ILE A 259 -7.47 -7.62 0.01
N SER A 260 -7.62 -8.27 1.18
CA SER A 260 -8.77 -8.09 2.04
C SER A 260 -8.37 -7.31 3.29
N ILE A 261 -9.13 -6.29 3.64
CA ILE A 261 -8.90 -5.52 4.86
C ILE A 261 -9.82 -6.13 5.94
N GLY A 262 -9.23 -6.64 7.04
CA GLY A 262 -9.91 -7.39 8.11
C GLY A 262 -9.23 -8.71 8.49
N ARG A 263 -9.33 -9.14 9.77
CA ARG A 263 -8.69 -10.37 10.26
C ARG A 263 -9.60 -11.58 10.05
N LYS A 264 -9.23 -12.51 9.16
CA LYS A 264 -9.67 -13.90 9.27
C LYS A 264 -8.65 -14.64 10.11
N LEU A 265 -8.99 -14.94 11.37
CA LEU A 265 -8.38 -16.05 12.09
C LEU A 265 -8.67 -17.31 11.26
N LEU A 266 -7.74 -17.73 10.41
CA LEU A 266 -7.70 -19.13 10.03
C LEU A 266 -7.17 -19.83 11.27
N GLY A 267 -7.98 -20.75 11.80
CA GLY A 267 -7.53 -21.68 12.83
C GLY A 267 -6.16 -22.22 12.45
N ASP A 268 -5.38 -22.48 13.48
CA ASP A 268 -4.00 -22.93 13.56
C ASP A 268 -3.70 -24.22 12.79
N GLY A 269 -4.08 -24.33 11.51
CA GLY A 269 -3.66 -25.34 10.53
C GLY A 269 -3.82 -26.80 10.94
N HIS A 270 -4.41 -27.07 12.10
CA HIS A 270 -4.66 -28.37 12.65
C HIS A 270 -6.15 -28.60 12.52
N ASP A 271 -6.53 -29.26 11.42
CA ASP A 271 -7.70 -30.13 11.47
C ASP A 271 -7.40 -31.16 12.57
N GLU A 272 -7.90 -30.92 13.79
CA GLU A 272 -8.07 -31.99 14.74
C GLU A 272 -9.05 -32.98 14.09
N THR A 273 -8.51 -34.07 13.56
CA THR A 273 -9.30 -35.22 13.15
C THR A 273 -10.11 -35.67 14.36
N PRO A 274 -11.45 -35.67 14.29
CA PRO A 274 -12.25 -36.20 15.38
C PRO A 274 -11.97 -37.70 15.53
N ALA A 275 -11.68 -38.11 16.76
CA ALA A 275 -11.69 -39.51 17.19
C ALA A 275 -13.12 -40.04 17.30
#